data_AF-A0A9W6Y865-F1
#
_entry.id   AF-A0A9W6Y865-F1
#
_cell.length_a   1.000
_cell.length_b   1.000
_cell.length_c   1.000
_cell.angle_alpha   90.00
_cell.angle_beta   90.00
_cell.angle_gamma   90.00
#
_symmetry.space_group_name_H-M   'P 1'
#
loop_
_entity.id
_entity.type
_entity.pdbx_description
1 polymer ?
#
loop_
_entity_poly.entity_id
_entity_poly.type
_entity_poly.pdbx_seq_one_letter_code
_entity_poly.pdbx_strand_id
1 'polypeptide(L)'
;MAAAILANSDSLSVAAESKVSTNSFSLNIDNNSRMLKSPDTEERNIFEFADDVVKMATLKLWVNTGKTDDFVKEALGIEKQLTGAALKNHPKFKILDEFLEMLDAKKVAAWLNKDTPTAEVWVTLGLDKLTKEQLKESDGLRTYIRYATKLDDEIWNHRRASFEPEISSAAELAVKVQIWAKADRPSWYVFEMMGKNAMPGNPNREYYKIFQKLVAKRQHAKKLRLRQS
;
A
#
# COMPACT_ATOMS: atom_id res chain seq x y z
N MET A 1 -56.77 -34.16 -5.20
CA MET A 1 -57.08 -34.02 -3.76
C MET A 1 -56.71 -32.58 -3.39
N ALA A 2 -57.61 -31.60 -3.52
CA ALA A 2 -58.63 -31.19 -2.52
C ALA A 2 -57.99 -30.83 -1.16
N ALA A 3 -58.20 -29.69 -0.49
CA ALA A 3 -58.94 -28.43 -0.67
C ALA A 3 -58.39 -27.48 0.45
N ALA A 4 -58.04 -26.22 0.19
CA ALA A 4 -58.86 -24.99 0.34
C ALA A 4 -59.44 -24.72 1.75
N ILE A 5 -59.07 -23.57 2.36
CA ILE A 5 -59.90 -22.67 3.22
C ILE A 5 -59.27 -21.25 3.09
N LEU A 6 -59.85 -20.36 2.26
CA LEU A 6 -60.74 -19.22 2.58
C LEU A 6 -59.98 -18.06 3.28
N ALA A 7 -59.71 -16.89 2.68
CA ALA A 7 -60.57 -15.87 2.04
C ALA A 7 -61.51 -15.11 3.01
N ASN A 8 -61.16 -13.86 3.31
CA ASN A 8 -62.00 -12.63 3.34
C ASN A 8 -61.08 -11.46 3.76
N SER A 9 -60.73 -10.44 2.97
CA SER A 9 -61.49 -9.40 2.25
C SER A 9 -62.31 -8.48 3.15
N ASP A 10 -61.79 -7.27 3.40
CA ASP A 10 -62.40 -5.96 3.06
C ASP A 10 -61.57 -4.85 3.72
N SER A 11 -60.75 -4.12 2.96
CA SER A 11 -61.07 -2.92 2.16
C SER A 11 -61.22 -1.66 3.03
N LEU A 12 -60.31 -0.69 2.84
CA LEU A 12 -60.63 0.69 2.46
C LEU A 12 -59.34 1.55 2.35
N SER A 13 -59.28 2.23 1.23
CA SER A 13 -58.22 3.14 0.75
C SER A 13 -58.19 4.47 1.50
N VAL A 14 -56.98 5.00 1.74
CA VAL A 14 -56.72 6.45 1.70
C VAL A 14 -55.37 6.68 1.04
N ALA A 15 -55.40 7.49 -0.01
CA ALA A 15 -54.26 7.99 -0.76
C ALA A 15 -53.39 8.93 0.10
N ALA A 16 -52.09 8.99 -0.21
CA ALA A 16 -51.36 10.22 -0.55
C ALA A 16 -49.86 10.11 -0.22
N GLU A 17 -49.07 10.40 -1.27
CA GLU A 17 -47.83 11.16 -1.24
C GLU A 17 -46.53 10.52 -0.69
N SER A 18 -45.60 10.38 -1.65
CA SER A 18 -44.17 10.23 -1.45
C SER A 18 -43.58 11.28 -0.50
N LYS A 19 -42.63 10.86 0.35
CA LYS A 19 -41.50 11.71 0.76
C LYS A 19 -40.31 10.83 1.12
N VAL A 20 -39.42 10.73 0.14
CA VAL A 20 -38.02 10.30 0.27
C VAL A 20 -37.37 11.19 1.34
N SER A 21 -36.95 10.58 2.45
CA SER A 21 -36.27 11.26 3.54
C SER A 21 -34.80 11.47 3.18
N THR A 22 -34.52 12.50 2.40
CA THR A 22 -33.19 13.10 2.32
C THR A 22 -33.01 14.03 3.52
N ASN A 23 -32.16 13.64 4.47
CA ASN A 23 -31.67 14.53 5.50
C ASN A 23 -30.89 15.68 4.85
N SER A 24 -31.53 16.85 4.79
CA SER A 24 -30.93 18.12 4.40
C SER A 24 -30.00 18.62 5.51
N PHE A 25 -28.71 18.78 5.20
CA PHE A 25 -27.76 19.51 6.03
C PHE A 25 -27.94 21.01 5.75
N SER A 26 -28.60 21.73 6.65
CA SER A 26 -28.77 23.18 6.55
C SER A 26 -27.50 23.89 7.02
N LEU A 27 -26.79 24.56 6.10
CA LEU A 27 -25.76 25.54 6.43
C LEU A 27 -26.44 26.91 6.56
N ASN A 28 -26.46 27.46 7.78
CA ASN A 28 -26.73 28.88 8.00
C ASN A 28 -25.57 29.69 7.41
N ILE A 29 -25.85 30.44 6.35
CA ILE A 29 -24.93 31.46 5.82
C ILE A 29 -25.53 32.81 6.21
N ASP A 30 -25.04 33.35 7.33
CA ASP A 30 -25.32 34.73 7.72
C ASP A 30 -24.63 35.67 6.72
N ASN A 31 -25.45 36.42 6.00
CA ASN A 31 -25.04 37.45 5.07
C ASN A 31 -24.42 38.63 5.82
N ASN A 32 -23.12 38.82 5.67
CA ASN A 32 -22.49 40.12 5.86
C ASN A 32 -21.59 40.42 4.66
N SER A 33 -22.15 41.14 3.69
CA SER A 33 -21.43 41.71 2.57
C SER A 33 -20.37 42.71 3.06
N ARG A 34 -19.09 42.37 2.90
CA ARG A 34 -17.97 43.33 2.95
C ARG A 34 -17.03 43.10 1.78
N MET A 35 -17.14 44.02 0.83
CA MET A 35 -16.17 44.42 -0.21
C MET A 35 -15.62 43.34 -1.13
N LEU A 36 -16.01 43.46 -2.41
CA LEU A 36 -15.35 42.93 -3.59
C LEU A 36 -13.82 43.06 -3.46
N LYS A 37 -13.17 41.94 -3.16
CA LYS A 37 -11.73 41.73 -3.31
C LYS A 37 -11.56 40.83 -4.55
N SER A 38 -10.62 41.21 -5.41
CA SER A 38 -10.28 40.60 -6.70
C SER A 38 -10.40 39.06 -6.77
N PRO A 39 -10.97 38.47 -7.84
CA PRO A 39 -11.28 37.05 -7.95
C PRO A 39 -10.08 36.17 -8.37
N ASP A 40 -8.85 36.52 -8.01
CA ASP A 40 -7.68 35.96 -8.72
C ASP A 40 -6.85 34.92 -7.96
N THR A 41 -7.15 34.60 -6.70
CA THR A 41 -6.30 33.66 -5.93
C THR A 41 -7.08 32.58 -5.19
N GLU A 42 -8.31 32.85 -4.76
CA GLU A 42 -9.11 31.86 -4.01
C GLU A 42 -9.88 30.90 -4.93
N GLU A 43 -10.37 31.37 -6.08
CA GLU A 43 -11.09 30.50 -7.03
C GLU A 43 -10.18 29.46 -7.69
N ARG A 44 -8.93 29.81 -8.02
CA ARG A 44 -7.94 28.86 -8.57
C ARG A 44 -7.66 27.69 -7.62
N ASN A 45 -7.61 27.95 -6.31
CA ASN A 45 -7.41 26.92 -5.29
C ASN A 45 -8.61 25.96 -5.15
N ILE A 46 -9.84 26.44 -5.39
CA ILE A 46 -11.04 25.60 -5.30
C ILE A 46 -11.15 24.67 -6.51
N PHE A 47 -10.82 25.16 -7.71
CA PHE A 47 -10.79 24.32 -8.92
C PHE A 47 -9.65 23.29 -8.88
N GLU A 48 -8.46 23.68 -8.41
CA GLU A 48 -7.33 22.75 -8.22
C GLU A 48 -7.67 21.66 -7.18
N PHE A 49 -8.35 22.02 -6.09
CA PHE A 49 -8.86 21.05 -5.12
C PHE A 49 -9.90 20.10 -5.71
N ALA A 50 -10.81 20.60 -6.55
CA ALA A 50 -11.82 19.77 -7.23
C ALA A 50 -11.16 18.77 -8.20
N ASP A 51 -10.19 19.22 -8.99
CA ASP A 51 -9.44 18.37 -9.92
C ASP A 51 -8.65 17.28 -9.18
N ASP A 52 -7.99 17.61 -8.06
CA ASP A 52 -7.29 16.61 -7.25
C ASP A 52 -8.25 15.61 -6.60
N VAL A 53 -9.43 16.03 -6.14
CA VAL A 53 -10.46 15.13 -5.60
C VAL A 53 -10.98 14.18 -6.68
N VAL A 54 -11.28 14.69 -7.88
CA VAL A 54 -11.72 13.87 -9.03
C VAL A 54 -10.63 12.90 -9.46
N LYS A 55 -9.37 13.34 -9.49
CA LYS A 55 -8.20 12.50 -9.78
C LYS A 55 -8.10 11.37 -8.76
N MET A 56 -8.14 11.69 -7.46
CA MET A 56 -8.06 10.69 -6.39
C MET A 56 -9.24 9.71 -6.40
N ALA A 57 -10.45 10.19 -6.72
CA ALA A 57 -11.62 9.32 -6.88
C ALA A 57 -11.43 8.34 -8.05
N THR A 58 -10.92 8.82 -9.18
CA THR A 58 -10.60 8.02 -10.37
C THR A 58 -9.55 6.95 -10.06
N LEU A 59 -8.45 7.34 -9.38
CA LEU A 59 -7.40 6.41 -8.97
C LEU A 59 -7.95 5.32 -8.03
N LYS A 60 -8.75 5.71 -7.01
CA LYS A 60 -9.41 4.76 -6.11
C LYS A 60 -10.32 3.82 -6.87
N LEU A 61 -11.10 4.32 -7.83
CA LEU A 61 -11.97 3.50 -8.65
C LEU A 61 -11.18 2.49 -9.49
N TRP A 62 -10.11 2.91 -10.16
CA TRP A 62 -9.26 2.01 -10.94
C TRP A 62 -8.62 0.92 -10.07
N VAL A 63 -8.09 1.28 -8.92
CA VAL A 63 -7.51 0.32 -7.95
C VAL A 63 -8.57 -0.61 -7.36
N ASN A 64 -9.79 -0.11 -7.13
CA ASN A 64 -10.88 -0.89 -6.57
C ASN A 64 -11.53 -1.85 -7.57
N THR A 65 -11.60 -1.44 -8.82
CA THR A 65 -12.10 -2.27 -9.92
C THR A 65 -11.03 -3.16 -10.55
N GLY A 66 -9.80 -3.15 -10.01
CA GLY A 66 -8.72 -4.06 -10.42
C GLY A 66 -8.19 -3.77 -11.82
N LYS A 67 -8.16 -2.51 -12.25
CA LYS A 67 -7.56 -2.12 -13.53
C LYS A 67 -6.06 -2.44 -13.54
N THR A 68 -5.54 -2.76 -14.72
CA THR A 68 -4.11 -3.00 -14.95
C THR A 68 -3.38 -1.70 -15.23
N ASP A 69 -2.06 -1.71 -15.10
CA ASP A 69 -1.21 -0.58 -15.51
C ASP A 69 -1.35 -0.28 -17.01
N ASP A 70 -1.51 -1.32 -17.84
CA ASP A 70 -1.78 -1.17 -19.27
C ASP A 70 -3.10 -0.45 -19.56
N PHE A 71 -4.16 -0.76 -18.81
CA PHE A 71 -5.43 -0.04 -18.93
C PHE A 71 -5.27 1.43 -18.55
N VAL A 72 -4.53 1.72 -17.48
CA VAL A 72 -4.32 3.11 -17.01
C VAL A 72 -3.41 3.87 -17.98
N LYS A 73 -2.36 3.24 -18.54
CA LYS A 73 -1.55 3.82 -19.61
C LYS A 73 -2.42 4.21 -20.81
N GLU A 74 -3.28 3.30 -21.26
CA GLU A 74 -4.22 3.55 -22.36
C GLU A 74 -5.19 4.69 -22.04
N ALA A 75 -5.80 4.69 -20.85
CA ALA A 75 -6.70 5.75 -20.39
C ALA A 75 -6.01 7.11 -20.28
N LEU A 76 -4.71 7.13 -19.97
CA LEU A 76 -3.90 8.33 -19.92
C LEU A 76 -3.37 8.75 -21.30
N GLY A 77 -3.49 7.91 -22.34
CA GLY A 77 -2.91 8.14 -23.65
C GLY A 77 -1.38 7.99 -23.68
N ILE A 78 -0.83 7.21 -22.75
CA ILE A 78 0.57 6.80 -22.76
C ILE A 78 0.69 5.62 -23.72
N GLU A 79 1.59 5.70 -24.71
CA GLU A 79 1.79 4.57 -25.62
C GLU A 79 2.27 3.34 -24.84
N LYS A 80 1.72 2.17 -25.18
CA LYS A 80 1.96 0.93 -24.42
C LYS A 80 3.45 0.54 -24.37
N GLN A 81 4.20 0.88 -25.41
CA GLN A 81 5.64 0.62 -25.53
C GLN A 81 6.55 1.60 -24.78
N LEU A 82 6.03 2.71 -24.22
CA LEU A 82 6.87 3.61 -23.44
C LEU A 82 7.35 2.92 -22.16
N THR A 83 8.66 2.83 -22.01
CA THR A 83 9.32 2.24 -20.85
C THR A 83 10.48 3.10 -20.38
N GLY A 84 11.03 2.79 -19.20
CA GLY A 84 12.25 3.41 -18.68
C GLY A 84 12.17 4.94 -18.56
N ALA A 85 13.21 5.63 -19.04
CA ALA A 85 13.30 7.08 -18.97
C ALA A 85 12.24 7.80 -19.82
N ALA A 86 11.84 7.22 -20.96
CA ALA A 86 10.82 7.81 -21.82
C ALA A 86 9.46 7.85 -21.12
N LEU A 87 9.09 6.76 -20.44
CA LEU A 87 7.86 6.70 -19.64
C LEU A 87 7.88 7.75 -18.52
N LYS A 88 9.00 7.86 -17.80
CA LYS A 88 9.14 8.81 -16.67
C LYS A 88 9.04 10.28 -17.08
N ASN A 89 9.45 10.62 -18.30
CA ASN A 89 9.38 11.98 -18.84
C ASN A 89 8.00 12.33 -19.40
N HIS A 90 7.06 11.38 -19.45
CA HIS A 90 5.72 11.65 -19.96
C HIS A 90 4.94 12.58 -19.02
N PRO A 91 4.21 13.61 -19.52
CA PRO A 91 3.49 14.56 -18.67
C PRO A 91 2.48 13.93 -17.69
N LYS A 92 1.89 12.80 -18.10
CA LYS A 92 0.92 12.03 -17.30
C LYS A 92 1.54 10.89 -16.49
N PHE A 93 2.87 10.75 -16.49
CA PHE A 93 3.55 9.71 -15.72
C PHE A 93 3.24 9.80 -14.23
N LYS A 94 3.14 11.01 -13.67
CA LYS A 94 2.81 11.21 -12.25
C LYS A 94 1.50 10.52 -11.84
N ILE A 95 0.48 10.55 -12.70
CA ILE A 95 -0.82 9.91 -12.43
C ILE A 95 -0.70 8.39 -12.47
N LEU A 96 0.08 7.86 -13.43
CA LEU A 96 0.39 6.43 -13.51
C LEU A 96 1.19 5.97 -12.28
N ASP A 97 2.18 6.74 -11.84
CA ASP A 97 3.00 6.44 -10.67
C ASP A 97 2.14 6.39 -9.39
N GLU A 98 1.29 7.40 -9.17
CA GLU A 98 0.34 7.41 -8.05
C GLU A 98 -0.64 6.22 -8.09
N PHE A 99 -1.12 5.84 -9.28
CA PHE A 99 -1.95 4.64 -9.45
C PHE A 99 -1.21 3.37 -8.99
N LEU A 100 0.03 3.17 -9.46
CA LEU A 100 0.85 2.02 -9.11
C LEU A 100 1.15 1.99 -7.60
N GLU A 101 1.43 3.13 -6.99
CA GLU A 101 1.64 3.24 -5.54
C GLU A 101 0.39 2.85 -4.75
N MET A 102 -0.79 3.31 -5.17
CA MET A 102 -2.05 2.95 -4.51
C MET A 102 -2.39 1.47 -4.69
N LEU A 103 -2.10 0.90 -5.86
CA LEU A 103 -2.29 -0.52 -6.15
C LEU A 103 -1.39 -1.38 -5.25
N ASP A 104 -0.11 -1.01 -5.12
CA ASP A 104 0.84 -1.65 -4.21
C ASP A 104 0.38 -1.50 -2.75
N ALA A 105 -0.05 -0.31 -2.33
CA ALA A 105 -0.52 -0.06 -0.97
C ALA A 105 -1.76 -0.93 -0.63
N LYS A 106 -2.69 -1.10 -1.56
CA LYS A 106 -3.85 -1.98 -1.39
C LYS A 106 -3.45 -3.44 -1.25
N LYS A 107 -2.52 -3.93 -2.08
CA LYS A 107 -1.99 -5.31 -1.97
C LYS A 107 -1.34 -5.54 -0.61
N VAL A 108 -0.47 -4.61 -0.20
CA VAL A 108 0.22 -4.66 1.09
C VAL A 108 -0.77 -4.64 2.25
N ALA A 109 -1.75 -3.74 2.25
CA ALA A 109 -2.78 -3.68 3.29
C ALA A 109 -3.61 -4.98 3.34
N ALA A 110 -3.95 -5.55 2.18
CA ALA A 110 -4.67 -6.83 2.12
C ALA A 110 -3.85 -7.98 2.72
N TRP A 111 -2.54 -8.04 2.47
CA TRP A 111 -1.68 -9.05 3.07
C TRP A 111 -1.49 -8.86 4.58
N LEU A 112 -1.32 -7.62 5.05
CA LEU A 112 -1.21 -7.31 6.47
C LEU A 112 -2.49 -7.65 7.23
N ASN A 113 -3.67 -7.30 6.68
CA ASN A 113 -4.96 -7.60 7.30
C ASN A 113 -5.27 -9.09 7.40
N LYS A 114 -4.65 -9.91 6.53
CA LYS A 114 -4.80 -11.37 6.53
C LYS A 114 -3.69 -12.06 7.31
N ASP A 115 -2.76 -11.31 7.90
CA ASP A 115 -1.51 -11.82 8.45
C ASP A 115 -0.87 -12.80 7.44
N THR A 116 -0.53 -12.34 6.24
CA THR A 116 0.01 -13.25 5.21
C THR A 116 1.48 -13.57 5.51
N PRO A 117 1.91 -14.84 5.55
CA PRO A 117 3.33 -15.16 5.76
C PRO A 117 4.24 -14.50 4.71
N THR A 118 5.41 -14.00 5.10
CA THR A 118 6.33 -13.35 4.14
C THR A 118 6.75 -14.29 3.01
N ALA A 119 6.95 -15.57 3.31
CA ALA A 119 7.30 -16.59 2.33
C ALA A 119 6.19 -16.78 1.28
N GLU A 120 4.92 -16.69 1.69
CA GLU A 120 3.78 -16.76 0.77
C GLU A 120 3.74 -15.52 -0.14
N VAL A 121 3.96 -14.33 0.41
CA VAL A 121 4.03 -13.09 -0.40
C VAL A 121 5.20 -13.15 -1.39
N TRP A 122 6.35 -13.69 -0.98
CA TRP A 122 7.52 -13.89 -1.84
C TRP A 122 7.20 -14.76 -3.06
N VAL A 123 6.52 -15.90 -2.84
CA VAL A 123 6.09 -16.82 -3.92
C VAL A 123 4.97 -16.22 -4.76
N THR A 124 4.01 -15.51 -4.13
CA THR A 124 2.89 -14.84 -4.83
C THR A 124 3.39 -13.80 -5.82
N LEU A 125 4.50 -13.13 -5.49
CA LEU A 125 5.18 -12.16 -6.36
C LEU A 125 6.13 -12.82 -7.36
N GLY A 126 6.24 -14.15 -7.37
CA GLY A 126 7.08 -14.93 -8.27
C GLY A 126 8.58 -14.76 -8.03
N LEU A 127 8.98 -14.23 -6.86
CA LEU A 127 10.37 -13.89 -6.56
C LEU A 127 11.25 -15.11 -6.31
N ASP A 128 10.63 -16.27 -6.03
CA ASP A 128 11.29 -17.57 -5.90
C ASP A 128 11.86 -18.10 -7.22
N LYS A 129 11.35 -17.61 -8.35
CA LYS A 129 11.74 -18.06 -9.71
C LYS A 129 12.77 -17.17 -10.38
N LEU A 130 13.10 -16.03 -9.77
CA LEU A 130 13.99 -15.03 -10.36
C LEU A 130 15.46 -15.27 -9.97
N THR A 131 16.37 -14.99 -10.90
CA THR A 131 17.80 -14.90 -10.58
C THR A 131 18.10 -13.66 -9.74
N LYS A 132 19.30 -13.59 -9.13
CA LYS A 132 19.71 -12.43 -8.32
C LYS A 132 19.70 -11.12 -9.11
N GLU A 133 20.01 -11.19 -10.40
CA GLU A 133 20.05 -10.05 -11.31
C GLU A 133 18.63 -9.58 -11.63
N GLN A 134 17.74 -10.50 -11.98
CA GLN A 134 16.32 -10.22 -12.25
C GLN A 134 15.60 -9.69 -11.01
N LEU A 135 15.94 -10.21 -9.83
CA LEU A 135 15.34 -9.79 -8.57
C LEU A 135 15.58 -8.31 -8.29
N LYS A 136 16.76 -7.76 -8.62
CA LYS A 136 17.10 -6.34 -8.39
C LYS A 136 16.27 -5.38 -9.24
N GLU A 137 15.82 -5.83 -10.40
CA GLU A 137 15.05 -5.03 -11.35
C GLU A 137 13.53 -5.27 -11.24
N SER A 138 13.12 -6.27 -10.46
CA SER A 138 11.73 -6.67 -10.30
C SER A 138 10.92 -5.65 -9.49
N ASP A 139 9.83 -5.15 -10.07
CA ASP A 139 8.81 -4.40 -9.33
C ASP A 139 8.23 -5.22 -8.18
N GLY A 140 8.15 -6.55 -8.33
CA GLY A 140 7.72 -7.46 -7.27
C GLY A 140 8.63 -7.41 -6.05
N LEU A 141 9.96 -7.26 -6.23
CA LEU A 141 10.86 -7.06 -5.09
C LEU A 141 10.55 -5.75 -4.36
N ARG A 142 10.27 -4.67 -5.09
CA ARG A 142 9.90 -3.38 -4.48
C ARG A 142 8.62 -3.51 -3.65
N THR A 143 7.59 -4.17 -4.18
CA THR A 143 6.35 -4.44 -3.45
C THR A 143 6.59 -5.31 -2.22
N TYR A 144 7.41 -6.36 -2.33
CA TYR A 144 7.81 -7.21 -1.21
C TYR A 144 8.53 -6.43 -0.11
N ILE A 145 9.50 -5.57 -0.48
CA ILE A 145 10.22 -4.74 0.50
C ILE A 145 9.25 -3.82 1.25
N ARG A 146 8.27 -3.20 0.56
CA ARG A 146 7.23 -2.37 1.20
C ARG A 146 6.40 -3.20 2.18
N TYR A 147 5.98 -4.40 1.78
CA TYR A 147 5.24 -5.34 2.63
C TYR A 147 6.03 -5.73 3.89
N ALA A 148 7.21 -6.33 3.69
CA ALA A 148 8.03 -6.85 4.77
C ALA A 148 8.50 -5.75 5.74
N THR A 149 8.75 -4.53 5.25
CA THR A 149 9.07 -3.39 6.12
C THR A 149 7.89 -3.02 7.02
N LYS A 150 6.67 -2.92 6.47
CA LYS A 150 5.47 -2.59 7.26
C LYS A 150 5.14 -3.68 8.27
N LEU A 151 5.24 -4.95 7.87
CA LEU A 151 5.03 -6.06 8.79
C LEU A 151 6.06 -6.04 9.94
N ASP A 152 7.34 -5.84 9.62
CA ASP A 152 8.40 -5.71 10.62
C ASP A 152 8.16 -4.52 11.58
N ASP A 153 7.74 -3.36 11.05
CA ASP A 153 7.37 -2.21 11.86
C ASP A 153 6.18 -2.50 12.78
N GLU A 154 5.16 -3.22 12.30
CA GLU A 154 4.00 -3.60 13.11
C GLU A 154 4.39 -4.57 14.23
N ILE A 155 5.21 -5.58 13.95
CA ILE A 155 5.71 -6.54 14.94
C ILE A 155 6.55 -5.80 15.98
N TRP A 156 7.48 -4.96 15.54
CA TRP A 156 8.35 -4.19 16.44
C TRP A 156 7.55 -3.25 17.36
N ASN A 157 6.63 -2.47 16.80
CA ASN A 157 5.91 -1.44 17.55
C ASN A 157 4.83 -2.02 18.47
N HIS A 158 4.18 -3.11 18.07
CA HIS A 158 3.04 -3.68 18.81
C HIS A 158 3.36 -4.98 19.54
N ARG A 159 4.62 -5.45 19.50
CA ARG A 159 5.05 -6.74 20.07
C ARG A 159 4.09 -7.88 19.71
N ARG A 160 3.58 -7.90 18.46
CA ARG A 160 2.72 -8.99 17.99
C ARG A 160 3.49 -10.29 18.09
N ALA A 161 2.88 -11.32 18.68
CA ALA A 161 3.46 -12.65 18.79
C ALA A 161 3.68 -13.23 17.38
N SER A 162 4.95 -13.22 16.97
CA SER A 162 5.63 -13.98 15.92
C SER A 162 4.74 -14.64 14.86
N PHE A 163 4.54 -13.96 13.73
CA PHE A 163 3.87 -14.51 12.55
C PHE A 163 4.83 -14.89 11.41
N GLU A 164 6.14 -14.99 11.65
CA GLU A 164 7.03 -15.46 10.57
C GLU A 164 7.11 -16.99 10.54
N PRO A 165 6.84 -17.63 9.40
CA PRO A 165 7.05 -19.07 9.25
C PRO A 165 8.53 -19.40 9.46
N GLU A 166 8.80 -20.59 10.03
CA GLU A 166 10.14 -21.03 10.45
C GLU A 166 11.21 -21.08 9.33
N ILE A 167 10.83 -20.93 8.06
CA ILE A 167 11.70 -21.19 6.91
C ILE A 167 11.56 -20.08 5.86
N SER A 168 12.50 -19.14 5.85
CA SER A 168 12.72 -18.22 4.72
C SER A 168 13.82 -18.75 3.81
N SER A 169 13.65 -18.54 2.49
CA SER A 169 14.70 -18.89 1.53
C SER A 169 15.94 -18.01 1.72
N ALA A 170 17.09 -18.48 1.24
CA ALA A 170 18.34 -17.73 1.29
C ALA A 170 18.22 -16.34 0.63
N ALA A 171 17.53 -16.25 -0.51
CA ALA A 171 17.30 -14.99 -1.22
C ALA A 171 16.37 -14.05 -0.44
N GLU A 172 15.30 -14.58 0.15
CA GLU A 172 14.39 -13.82 0.98
C GLU A 172 15.11 -13.27 2.23
N LEU A 173 15.89 -14.10 2.92
CA LEU A 173 16.70 -13.69 4.07
C LEU A 173 17.69 -12.58 3.71
N ALA A 174 18.33 -12.64 2.54
CA ALA A 174 19.23 -11.61 2.06
C ALA A 174 18.55 -10.23 1.92
N VAL A 175 17.25 -10.20 1.65
CA VAL A 175 16.44 -8.98 1.59
C VAL A 175 16.02 -8.55 3.00
N LYS A 176 15.48 -9.47 3.81
CA LYS A 176 15.06 -9.18 5.19
C LYS A 176 16.17 -8.58 6.04
N VAL A 177 17.39 -9.11 5.96
CA VAL A 177 18.53 -8.56 6.72
C VAL A 177 18.86 -7.12 6.35
N GLN A 178 18.63 -6.72 5.09
CA GLN A 178 18.81 -5.34 4.68
C GLN A 178 17.70 -4.43 5.21
N ILE A 179 16.46 -4.93 5.26
CA ILE A 179 15.31 -4.23 5.86
C ILE A 179 15.60 -3.97 7.35
N TRP A 180 15.90 -5.02 8.12
CA TRP A 180 16.22 -4.88 9.54
C TRP A 180 17.43 -3.99 9.80
N ALA A 181 18.49 -4.10 9.00
CA ALA A 181 19.66 -3.24 9.12
C ALA A 181 19.36 -1.78 8.73
N LYS A 182 18.36 -1.52 7.87
CA LYS A 182 17.92 -0.17 7.51
C LYS A 182 17.04 0.46 8.57
N ALA A 183 16.22 -0.35 9.23
CA ALA A 183 15.40 0.06 10.36
C ALA A 183 16.18 0.14 11.69
N ASP A 184 17.51 -0.05 11.68
CA ASP A 184 18.38 -0.08 12.86
C ASP A 184 17.85 -1.04 13.96
N ARG A 185 17.28 -2.18 13.55
CA ARG A 185 16.77 -3.17 14.49
C ARG A 185 17.89 -3.70 15.39
N PRO A 186 17.61 -4.01 16.67
CA PRO A 186 18.62 -4.58 17.54
C PRO A 186 18.90 -6.05 17.21
N SER A 187 20.10 -6.52 17.50
CA SER A 187 20.52 -7.88 17.12
C SER A 187 19.69 -8.98 17.78
N TRP A 188 19.25 -8.79 19.03
CA TRP A 188 18.38 -9.76 19.71
C TRP A 188 17.06 -9.96 18.96
N TYR A 189 16.48 -8.88 18.43
CA TYR A 189 15.22 -8.93 17.69
C TYR A 189 15.40 -9.68 16.38
N VAL A 190 16.46 -9.37 15.62
CA VAL A 190 16.74 -10.07 14.36
C VAL A 190 17.05 -11.55 14.59
N PHE A 191 17.73 -11.88 15.69
CA PHE A 191 17.98 -13.26 16.07
C PHE A 191 16.66 -14.01 16.34
N GLU A 192 15.72 -13.39 17.04
CA GLU A 192 14.39 -13.92 17.31
C GLU A 192 13.57 -14.10 16.03
N MET A 193 13.51 -13.08 15.17
CA MET A 193 12.81 -13.12 13.88
C MET A 193 13.35 -14.19 12.94
N MET A 194 14.68 -14.37 12.92
CA MET A 194 15.30 -15.43 12.11
C MET A 194 15.07 -16.84 12.69
N GLY A 195 14.78 -16.97 13.98
CA GLY A 195 14.52 -18.24 14.65
C GLY A 195 15.57 -19.31 14.37
N LYS A 196 15.13 -20.47 13.85
CA LYS A 196 16.00 -21.60 13.47
C LYS A 196 17.09 -21.22 12.44
N ASN A 197 16.87 -20.18 11.62
CA ASN A 197 17.84 -19.72 10.61
C ASN A 197 19.08 -19.06 11.23
N ALA A 198 19.00 -18.54 12.45
CA ALA A 198 20.13 -17.91 13.14
C ALA A 198 20.94 -18.89 14.01
N MET A 199 20.45 -20.12 14.19
CA MET A 199 21.05 -21.12 15.08
C MET A 199 22.38 -21.68 14.53
N PRO A 200 23.32 -22.08 15.40
CA PRO A 200 24.55 -22.78 14.99
C PRO A 200 24.24 -24.02 14.13
N GLY A 201 25.06 -24.26 13.10
CA GLY A 201 24.87 -25.38 12.16
C GLY A 201 23.87 -25.13 11.03
N ASN A 202 23.04 -24.08 11.11
CA ASN A 202 22.16 -23.71 10.01
C ASN A 202 22.94 -22.95 8.91
N PRO A 203 22.85 -23.34 7.61
CA PRO A 203 23.51 -22.61 6.52
C PRO A 203 23.08 -21.15 6.41
N ASN A 204 21.85 -20.82 6.82
CA ASN A 204 21.31 -19.47 6.80
C ASN A 204 21.89 -18.56 7.90
N ARG A 205 22.67 -19.09 8.85
CA ARG A 205 23.29 -18.30 9.92
C ARG A 205 24.23 -17.21 9.38
N GLU A 206 24.80 -17.41 8.19
CA GLU A 206 25.63 -16.40 7.52
C GLU A 206 24.87 -15.07 7.31
N TYR A 207 23.56 -15.10 7.08
CA TYR A 207 22.75 -13.88 6.94
C TYR A 207 22.68 -13.06 8.22
N TYR A 208 22.64 -13.70 9.39
CA TYR A 208 22.71 -13.00 10.67
C TYR A 208 24.06 -12.27 10.84
N LYS A 209 25.17 -12.89 10.42
CA LYS A 209 26.49 -12.24 10.43
C LYS A 209 26.54 -11.07 9.45
N ILE A 210 25.92 -11.20 8.27
CA ILE A 210 25.81 -10.10 7.29
C ILE A 210 25.05 -8.92 7.90
N PHE A 211 23.92 -9.17 8.56
CA PHE A 211 23.17 -8.16 9.29
C PHE A 211 24.05 -7.41 10.31
N GLN A 212 24.80 -8.14 11.16
CA GLN A 212 25.69 -7.54 12.14
C GLN A 212 26.74 -6.61 11.50
N LYS A 213 27.34 -7.04 10.38
CA LYS A 213 28.29 -6.21 9.62
C LYS A 213 27.65 -4.93 9.07
N LEU A 214 26.42 -5.03 8.54
CA LEU A 214 25.69 -3.87 8.01
C LEU A 214 25.41 -2.83 9.10
N VAL A 215 24.96 -3.28 10.27
CA VAL A 215 24.69 -2.39 11.41
C VAL A 215 25.98 -1.74 11.92
N ALA A 216 27.07 -2.50 12.08
CA ALA A 216 28.36 -1.95 12.51
C ALA A 216 28.87 -0.87 11.55
N LYS A 217 28.78 -1.11 10.23
CA LYS A 217 29.16 -0.13 9.21
C LYS A 217 28.31 1.14 9.31
N ARG A 218 27.00 1.01 9.51
CA ARG A 218 26.09 2.16 9.67
C ARG A 218 26.39 2.98 10.92
N GLN A 219 26.61 2.33 12.05
CA GLN A 219 26.97 3.00 13.30
C GLN A 219 28.30 3.74 13.17
N HIS A 220 29.29 3.14 12.52
CA HIS A 220 30.56 3.79 12.23
C HIS A 220 30.37 5.05 11.36
N ALA A 221 29.58 4.95 10.28
CA ALA A 221 29.26 6.10 9.42
C ALA A 221 28.51 7.23 10.15
N LYS A 222 27.55 6.88 11.02
CA LYS A 222 26.82 7.86 11.87
C LYS A 222 27.79 8.61 12.80
N LYS A 223 28.71 7.89 13.45
CA LYS A 223 29.72 8.48 14.33
C LYS A 223 30.68 9.41 13.59
N LEU A 224 31.07 9.07 12.37
CA LEU A 224 31.93 9.93 11.54
C LEU A 224 31.22 11.24 11.18
N ARG A 225 29.95 11.19 10.79
CA ARG A 225 29.17 12.40 10.47
C ARG A 225 29.01 13.35 11.66
N LEU A 226 28.73 12.81 12.83
CA LEU A 226 28.56 13.59 14.07
C LEU A 226 29.86 14.24 14.58
N ARG A 227 31.03 13.76 14.15
CA ARG A 227 32.33 14.35 14.49
C ARG A 227 32.73 15.49 13.54
N GLN A 228 32.02 15.64 12.42
CA GLN A 228 32.30 16.63 11.37
C GLN A 228 31.26 17.76 11.34
N SER A 229 30.23 17.69 12.19
CA SER A 229 29.18 18.70 12.41
C SER A 229 29.43 19.46 13.70
#